data_AF-A0A166CWC2-F1
#
_entry.id   AF-A0A166CWC2-F1
#
_cell.length_a   1.000
_cell.length_b   1.000
_cell.length_c   1.000
_cell.angle_alpha   90.00
_cell.angle_beta   90.00
_cell.angle_gamma   90.00
#
_symmetry.space_group_name_H-M   'P 1'
#
loop_
_entity.id
_entity.type
_entity.pdbx_description
1 polymer ?
#
loop_
_entity_poly.entity_id
_entity_poly.type
_entity_poly.pdbx_seq_one_letter_code
_entity_poly.pdbx_strand_id
1 'polypeptide(L)'
;MSSVADLWKRALEEYHRSVGVDLRDQNEFVIRNLGSCLTADAILDALADISQRVDQFREGKGVSRQLKRLLQPMVHGLSMILNATAETASSGIPGGKGVFAAIAVLLEAANRVSTVFDDLEELLESFVAYIERLRVRVRAPFSQDAGIVAVKALVQMLKAFALATNMMRQGRTRLYLMALFTKTDDVQMNIRKIHGLLSAEERLATAELIAGMHELATDVHTVKDQMLQLLYAFDDMRPKVEHVSTRTEDILQNVSGMRALLESHLDRTERLTQSRAVPAEASGIQLTLNVPNVNWNGLCSQLRRVMSRLSPRDRDLVDRAFATLLVWAIDSESEKERNDVSTRRASIMVNDPAHDVSTFLSLACIFLLLLMLSKLNAIARPLGSAGGVVTIIDVFGMSFTLSSDVFSSWDRTHTFIVDVFKTRPQGLRYIEKGDYVLQDSESTLVDKEDWAQTVKANTLLNMSIILREPLLRCPYCQAVSFGMEEPLGDGRVIWLAQLNGSSFILIHDIMADFLVL
;
A
#
# COMPACT_ATOMS: atom_id res chain seq x y z
N MET A 1 -1.60 20.86 15.70
CA MET A 1 -2.26 19.56 15.47
C MET A 1 -2.36 18.83 16.80
N SER A 2 -3.26 17.83 16.94
CA SER A 2 -3.22 16.93 18.11
C SER A 2 -2.06 15.95 18.00
N SER A 3 -1.43 15.58 19.11
CA SER A 3 -0.43 14.52 19.18
C SER A 3 -1.06 13.14 18.91
N VAL A 4 -0.24 12.18 18.47
CA VAL A 4 -0.62 10.75 18.39
C VAL A 4 -1.11 10.25 19.75
N ALA A 5 -0.43 10.62 20.83
CA ALA A 5 -0.84 10.32 22.20
C ALA A 5 -2.22 10.92 22.56
N ASP A 6 -2.56 12.12 22.07
CA ASP A 6 -3.86 12.74 22.32
C ASP A 6 -4.99 12.05 21.54
N LEU A 7 -4.69 11.52 20.35
CA LEU A 7 -5.63 10.73 19.57
C LEU A 7 -5.88 9.39 20.26
N TRP A 8 -4.82 8.72 20.73
CA TRP A 8 -4.92 7.45 21.42
C TRP A 8 -5.66 7.55 22.75
N LYS A 9 -5.29 8.54 23.59
CA LYS A 9 -5.93 8.80 24.88
C LYS A 9 -7.44 9.01 24.72
N ARG A 10 -7.86 9.85 23.76
CA ARG A 10 -9.28 10.08 23.47
C ARG A 10 -10.00 8.85 22.96
N ALA A 11 -9.33 7.96 22.20
CA ALA A 11 -9.92 6.71 21.74
C ALA A 11 -10.21 5.74 22.90
N LEU A 12 -9.29 5.62 23.86
CA LEU A 12 -9.52 4.83 25.08
C LEU A 12 -10.61 5.45 25.96
N GLU A 13 -10.65 6.78 26.08
CA GLU A 13 -11.68 7.52 26.83
C GLU A 13 -13.07 7.48 26.16
N GLU A 14 -13.13 7.31 24.84
CA GLU A 14 -14.37 7.07 24.10
C GLU A 14 -14.83 5.61 24.23
N TYR A 15 -13.92 4.63 24.08
CA TYR A 15 -14.21 3.22 24.37
C TYR A 15 -14.77 3.05 25.78
N HIS A 16 -14.13 3.65 26.79
CA HIS A 16 -14.58 3.58 28.18
C HIS A 16 -16.01 4.14 28.35
N ARG A 17 -16.31 5.31 27.78
CA ARG A 17 -17.65 5.91 27.81
C ARG A 17 -18.70 5.06 27.06
N SER A 18 -18.32 4.36 26.00
CA SER A 18 -19.23 3.53 25.19
C SER A 18 -19.47 2.12 25.74
N VAL A 19 -18.52 1.54 26.49
CA VAL A 19 -18.58 0.14 26.96
C VAL A 19 -18.75 0.02 28.47
N GLY A 20 -18.42 1.08 29.23
CA GLY A 20 -18.37 1.07 30.69
C GLY A 20 -17.13 0.38 31.28
N VAL A 21 -16.19 -0.06 30.44
CA VAL A 21 -14.94 -0.74 30.85
C VAL A 21 -13.76 0.18 30.55
N ASP A 22 -12.95 0.51 31.55
CA ASP A 22 -11.69 1.20 31.30
C ASP A 22 -10.62 0.17 30.89
N LEU A 23 -10.15 0.26 29.64
CA LEU A 23 -9.09 -0.59 29.08
C LEU A 23 -7.72 -0.41 29.80
N ARG A 24 -7.64 0.51 30.75
CA ARG A 24 -6.46 0.81 31.59
C ARG A 24 -6.58 0.23 33.01
N ASP A 25 -7.76 -0.23 33.43
CA ASP A 25 -7.96 -0.76 34.78
C ASP A 25 -7.41 -2.19 34.91
N GLN A 26 -6.40 -2.35 35.77
CA GLN A 26 -5.74 -3.64 36.03
C GLN A 26 -6.51 -4.54 37.01
N ASN A 27 -7.62 -4.04 37.59
CA ASN A 27 -8.50 -4.84 38.44
C ASN A 27 -9.40 -5.79 37.63
N GLU A 28 -9.76 -5.41 36.40
CA GLU A 28 -10.53 -6.24 35.48
C GLU A 28 -9.76 -7.52 35.12
N PHE A 29 -10.37 -8.69 35.35
CA PHE A 29 -9.69 -9.99 35.25
C PHE A 29 -9.05 -10.21 33.86
N VAL A 30 -9.79 -9.84 32.82
CA VAL A 30 -9.37 -9.95 31.41
C VAL A 30 -8.16 -9.05 31.11
N ILE A 31 -8.19 -7.81 31.59
CA ILE A 31 -7.11 -6.83 31.40
C ILE A 31 -5.87 -7.23 32.19
N ARG A 32 -6.05 -7.74 33.42
CA ARG A 32 -4.96 -8.25 34.26
C ARG A 32 -4.22 -9.42 33.61
N ASN A 33 -4.94 -10.34 32.97
CA ASN A 33 -4.34 -11.50 32.29
C ASN A 33 -3.49 -11.08 31.07
N LEU A 34 -3.95 -10.10 30.28
CA LEU A 34 -3.16 -9.49 29.21
C LEU A 34 -2.04 -8.57 29.74
N GLY A 35 -2.21 -8.03 30.94
CA GLY A 35 -1.22 -7.21 31.64
C GLY A 35 0.09 -7.94 31.87
N SER A 36 0.04 -9.21 32.29
CA SER A 36 1.21 -10.09 32.48
C SER A 36 1.79 -10.66 31.18
N CYS A 37 1.10 -10.57 30.05
CA CYS A 37 1.63 -11.07 28.77
C CYS A 37 2.75 -10.16 28.23
N LEU A 38 3.88 -10.79 27.87
CA LEU A 38 5.09 -10.12 27.33
C LEU A 38 5.38 -10.44 25.87
N THR A 39 4.80 -11.50 25.30
CA THR A 39 5.00 -11.94 23.91
C THR A 39 3.67 -11.96 23.14
N ALA A 40 3.75 -11.93 21.81
CA ALA A 40 2.59 -12.08 20.93
C ALA A 40 1.87 -13.42 21.15
N ASP A 41 2.63 -14.49 21.37
CA ASP A 41 2.10 -15.83 21.64
C ASP A 41 1.36 -15.89 22.98
N ALA A 42 1.89 -15.29 24.05
CA ALA A 42 1.21 -15.22 25.34
C ALA A 42 -0.11 -14.43 25.26
N ILE A 43 -0.14 -13.34 24.49
CA ILE A 43 -1.38 -12.59 24.20
C ILE A 43 -2.36 -13.47 23.43
N LEU A 44 -1.89 -14.24 22.44
CA LEU A 44 -2.73 -15.13 21.65
C LEU A 44 -3.30 -16.31 22.43
N ASP A 45 -2.53 -16.90 23.33
CA ASP A 45 -3.02 -17.97 24.19
C ASP A 45 -3.98 -17.42 25.26
N ALA A 46 -3.72 -16.23 25.82
CA ALA A 46 -4.67 -15.56 26.72
C ALA A 46 -6.01 -15.20 26.02
N LEU A 47 -5.99 -14.83 24.73
CA LEU A 47 -7.20 -14.62 23.93
C LEU A 47 -7.87 -15.94 23.53
N ALA A 48 -7.10 -17.00 23.27
CA ALA A 48 -7.61 -18.34 22.97
C ALA A 48 -8.27 -19.01 24.20
N ASP A 49 -7.77 -18.78 25.41
CA ASP A 49 -8.39 -19.21 26.67
C ASP A 49 -9.75 -18.52 26.90
N ILE A 50 -9.92 -17.29 26.42
CA ILE A 50 -11.21 -16.58 26.44
C ILE A 50 -12.15 -17.18 25.38
N SER A 51 -11.67 -17.47 24.16
CA SER A 51 -12.52 -18.08 23.12
C SER A 51 -12.82 -19.55 23.34
N GLN A 52 -11.97 -20.32 24.03
CA GLN A 52 -12.25 -21.72 24.37
C GLN A 52 -13.44 -21.87 25.34
N ARG A 53 -13.76 -20.82 26.11
CA ARG A 53 -14.99 -20.77 26.92
C ARG A 53 -16.26 -20.68 26.05
N VAL A 54 -16.16 -20.21 24.80
CA VAL A 54 -17.24 -20.19 23.81
C VAL A 54 -17.52 -21.58 23.26
N ASP A 55 -16.47 -22.34 22.93
CA ASP A 55 -16.56 -23.73 22.46
C ASP A 55 -17.16 -24.69 23.52
N GLN A 56 -17.37 -24.23 24.76
CA GLN A 56 -18.12 -24.96 25.79
C GLN A 56 -19.64 -24.68 25.75
N PHE A 57 -20.09 -23.59 25.11
CA PHE A 57 -21.50 -23.22 24.94
C PHE A 57 -22.07 -23.54 23.54
N ARG A 58 -21.23 -23.81 22.54
CA ARG A 58 -21.61 -24.34 21.21
C ARG A 58 -21.00 -25.74 21.04
N GLU A 59 -21.81 -26.76 20.70
CA GLU A 59 -21.33 -28.15 20.49
C GLU A 59 -20.39 -28.34 19.27
N GLY A 60 -20.10 -27.26 18.53
CA GLY A 60 -19.21 -27.27 17.37
C GLY A 60 -17.77 -26.87 17.71
N LYS A 61 -16.85 -27.85 17.69
CA LYS A 61 -15.39 -27.72 17.98
C LYS A 61 -14.58 -26.89 16.96
N GLY A 62 -15.20 -25.89 16.34
CA GLY A 62 -14.66 -25.12 15.21
C GLY A 62 -14.37 -23.66 15.50
N VAL A 63 -15.22 -22.99 16.30
CA VAL A 63 -15.22 -21.53 16.43
C VAL A 63 -13.93 -21.02 17.07
N SER A 64 -13.48 -21.60 18.19
CA SER A 64 -12.20 -21.25 18.83
C SER A 64 -11.00 -21.38 17.88
N ARG A 65 -11.00 -22.39 17.00
CA ARG A 65 -9.91 -22.64 16.03
C ARG A 65 -9.95 -21.67 14.86
N GLN A 66 -11.13 -21.31 14.37
CA GLN A 66 -11.28 -20.31 13.32
C GLN A 66 -10.91 -18.92 13.85
N LEU A 67 -11.46 -18.54 15.00
CA LEU A 67 -11.11 -17.30 15.69
C LEU A 67 -9.60 -17.21 16.02
N LYS A 68 -8.94 -18.29 16.46
CA LYS A 68 -7.48 -18.27 16.67
C LYS A 68 -6.70 -18.00 15.37
N ARG A 69 -7.16 -18.46 14.21
CA ARG A 69 -6.55 -18.12 12.90
C ARG A 69 -6.69 -16.64 12.55
N LEU A 70 -7.79 -15.98 12.91
CA LEU A 70 -8.01 -14.55 12.68
C LEU A 70 -7.21 -13.69 13.66
N LEU A 71 -7.19 -14.07 14.93
CA LEU A 71 -6.42 -13.37 15.96
C LEU A 71 -4.90 -13.46 15.71
N GLN A 72 -4.39 -14.58 15.16
CA GLN A 72 -2.95 -14.80 14.96
C GLN A 72 -2.23 -13.71 14.16
N PRO A 73 -2.60 -13.39 12.91
CA PRO A 73 -1.97 -12.31 12.13
C PRO A 73 -2.25 -10.94 12.75
N MET A 74 -3.43 -10.70 13.32
CA MET A 74 -3.75 -9.42 13.95
C MET A 74 -2.83 -9.14 15.15
N VAL A 75 -2.63 -10.10 16.06
CA VAL A 75 -1.73 -9.92 17.22
C VAL A 75 -0.27 -9.80 16.79
N HIS A 76 0.20 -10.67 15.89
CA HIS A 76 1.58 -10.58 15.40
C HIS A 76 1.87 -9.27 14.67
N GLY A 77 0.95 -8.82 13.81
CA GLY A 77 1.07 -7.56 13.08
C GLY A 77 1.03 -6.36 14.02
N LEU A 78 0.07 -6.30 14.95
CA LEU A 78 0.01 -5.26 15.98
C LEU A 78 1.29 -5.22 16.81
N SER A 79 1.75 -6.35 17.36
CA SER A 79 3.01 -6.41 18.12
C SER A 79 4.22 -5.95 17.29
N MET A 80 4.28 -6.26 15.99
CA MET A 80 5.33 -5.72 15.11
C MET A 80 5.23 -4.19 14.95
N ILE A 81 4.03 -3.64 14.71
CA ILE A 81 3.79 -2.20 14.57
C ILE A 81 4.23 -1.47 15.86
N LEU A 82 3.73 -1.94 17.00
CA LEU A 82 3.92 -1.33 18.32
C LEU A 82 5.37 -1.35 18.79
N ASN A 83 6.11 -2.42 18.46
CA ASN A 83 7.55 -2.50 18.75
C ASN A 83 8.38 -1.58 17.83
N ALA A 84 7.91 -1.32 16.60
CA ALA A 84 8.63 -0.50 15.62
C ALA A 84 8.40 1.02 15.81
N THR A 85 7.25 1.46 16.35
CA THR A 85 6.97 2.89 16.57
C THR A 85 7.59 3.47 17.85
N ALA A 86 8.19 2.64 18.71
CA ALA A 86 8.89 3.02 19.96
C ALA A 86 8.06 3.78 21.03
N GLU A 87 6.77 4.04 20.80
CA GLU A 87 5.92 4.98 21.56
C GLU A 87 5.47 4.52 22.97
N THR A 88 6.11 3.51 23.57
CA THR A 88 5.76 3.00 24.91
C THR A 88 6.85 3.19 25.97
N ALA A 89 7.92 3.92 25.66
CA ALA A 89 9.10 4.03 26.52
C ALA A 89 8.97 4.95 27.76
N SER A 90 7.96 5.85 27.84
CA SER A 90 7.92 6.90 28.89
C SER A 90 6.54 7.28 29.45
N SER A 91 5.44 6.73 28.95
CA SER A 91 4.11 6.94 29.57
C SER A 91 3.40 5.61 29.83
N GLY A 92 2.93 5.43 31.07
CA GLY A 92 2.55 4.12 31.64
C GLY A 92 1.27 3.47 31.12
N ILE A 93 0.75 3.89 29.97
CA ILE A 93 -0.42 3.28 29.31
C ILE A 93 0.04 2.82 27.91
N PRO A 94 0.53 1.57 27.75
CA PRO A 94 1.03 1.09 26.48
C PRO A 94 -0.13 0.96 25.50
N GLY A 95 -0.20 1.86 24.51
CA GLY A 95 -1.40 1.99 23.67
C GLY A 95 -1.85 0.68 23.02
N GLY A 96 -0.89 -0.13 22.58
CA GLY A 96 -1.11 -1.47 22.04
C GLY A 96 -1.80 -2.46 22.98
N LYS A 97 -1.52 -2.43 24.29
CA LYS A 97 -2.22 -3.30 25.26
C LYS A 97 -3.71 -2.93 25.34
N GLY A 98 -4.08 -1.68 25.08
CA GLY A 98 -5.47 -1.24 24.94
C GLY A 98 -6.21 -1.91 23.78
N VAL A 99 -5.56 -2.18 22.66
CA VAL A 99 -6.19 -2.90 21.53
C VAL A 99 -6.45 -4.36 21.89
N PHE A 100 -5.48 -5.04 22.51
CA PHE A 100 -5.66 -6.42 22.94
C PHE A 100 -6.72 -6.56 24.05
N ALA A 101 -6.78 -5.60 24.97
CA ALA A 101 -7.84 -5.51 25.97
C ALA A 101 -9.22 -5.29 25.31
N ALA A 102 -9.33 -4.39 24.33
CA ALA A 102 -10.58 -4.16 23.59
C ALA A 102 -11.07 -5.42 22.86
N ILE A 103 -10.16 -6.16 22.22
CA ILE A 103 -10.45 -7.46 21.59
C ILE A 103 -10.93 -8.46 22.65
N ALA A 104 -10.23 -8.60 23.77
CA ALA A 104 -10.59 -9.58 24.79
C ALA A 104 -11.95 -9.31 25.45
N VAL A 105 -12.28 -8.04 25.71
CA VAL A 105 -13.59 -7.62 26.23
C VAL A 105 -14.71 -7.85 25.20
N LEU A 106 -14.41 -7.69 23.90
CA LEU A 106 -15.31 -8.04 22.80
C LEU A 106 -15.56 -9.56 22.72
N LEU A 107 -14.52 -10.39 22.86
CA LEU A 107 -14.66 -11.86 22.90
C LEU A 107 -15.47 -12.31 24.11
N GLU A 108 -15.29 -11.68 25.27
CA GLU A 108 -16.06 -11.98 26.48
C GLU A 108 -17.54 -11.59 26.34
N ALA A 109 -17.83 -10.49 25.63
CA ALA A 109 -19.19 -10.10 25.28
C ALA A 109 -19.82 -11.08 24.27
N ALA A 110 -19.08 -11.48 23.24
CA ALA A 110 -19.51 -12.44 22.23
C ALA A 110 -19.82 -13.81 22.82
N ASN A 111 -19.09 -14.26 23.86
CA ASN A 111 -19.34 -15.52 24.57
C ASN A 111 -20.78 -15.64 25.11
N ARG A 112 -21.47 -14.51 25.35
CA ARG A 112 -22.87 -14.47 25.81
C ARG A 112 -23.88 -14.56 24.65
N VAL A 113 -23.40 -14.59 23.40
CA VAL A 113 -24.19 -14.43 22.17
C VAL A 113 -23.69 -15.38 21.07
N SER A 114 -24.19 -16.62 21.07
CA SER A 114 -23.70 -17.64 20.12
C SER A 114 -23.94 -17.30 18.64
N THR A 115 -24.99 -16.55 18.30
CA THR A 115 -25.36 -16.23 16.90
C THR A 115 -24.57 -15.08 16.26
N VAL A 116 -23.63 -14.46 16.98
CA VAL A 116 -22.92 -13.23 16.54
C VAL A 116 -21.43 -13.48 16.25
N PHE A 117 -20.95 -14.72 16.41
CA PHE A 117 -19.56 -15.06 16.09
C PHE A 117 -19.21 -14.92 14.62
N ASP A 118 -20.17 -15.18 13.76
CA ASP A 118 -20.02 -15.17 12.32
C ASP A 118 -19.83 -13.70 11.82
N ASP A 119 -20.63 -12.76 12.34
CA ASP A 119 -20.46 -11.31 12.15
C ASP A 119 -19.12 -10.78 12.70
N LEU A 120 -18.71 -11.31 13.86
CA LEU A 120 -17.46 -10.95 14.53
C LEU A 120 -16.24 -11.46 13.76
N GLU A 121 -16.37 -12.59 13.06
CA GLU A 121 -15.37 -13.12 12.14
C GLU A 121 -15.16 -12.18 10.94
N GLU A 122 -16.22 -11.70 10.28
CA GLU A 122 -16.09 -10.70 9.18
C GLU A 122 -15.46 -9.38 9.65
N LEU A 123 -15.84 -8.89 10.84
CA LEU A 123 -15.25 -7.70 11.45
C LEU A 123 -13.75 -7.89 11.73
N LEU A 124 -13.35 -9.08 12.19
CA LEU A 124 -11.95 -9.42 12.46
C LEU A 124 -11.15 -9.67 11.18
N GLU A 125 -11.72 -10.29 10.14
CA GLU A 125 -11.09 -10.44 8.82
C GLU A 125 -10.77 -9.08 8.19
N SER A 126 -11.73 -8.15 8.24
CA SER A 126 -11.54 -6.75 7.81
C SER A 126 -10.36 -6.08 8.51
N PHE A 127 -10.13 -6.42 9.79
CA PHE A 127 -9.03 -5.90 10.60
C PHE A 127 -7.71 -6.62 10.38
N VAL A 128 -7.71 -7.93 10.10
CA VAL A 128 -6.53 -8.66 9.62
C VAL A 128 -6.04 -8.09 8.30
N ALA A 129 -6.94 -7.82 7.35
CA ALA A 129 -6.62 -7.22 6.06
C ALA A 129 -6.00 -5.82 6.19
N TYR A 130 -6.42 -5.02 7.18
CA TYR A 130 -5.77 -3.75 7.51
C TYR A 130 -4.38 -3.95 8.15
N ILE A 131 -4.27 -4.82 9.16
CA ILE A 131 -3.04 -4.99 9.92
C ILE A 131 -1.90 -5.60 9.09
N GLU A 132 -2.17 -6.53 8.16
CA GLU A 132 -1.13 -7.05 7.26
C GLU A 132 -0.65 -5.98 6.25
N ARG A 133 -1.51 -5.09 5.74
CA ARG A 133 -1.09 -3.93 4.92
C ARG A 133 -0.18 -3.00 5.73
N LEU A 134 -0.57 -2.68 6.96
CA LEU A 134 0.20 -1.80 7.84
C LEU A 134 1.56 -2.43 8.22
N ARG A 135 1.60 -3.75 8.46
CA ARG A 135 2.82 -4.54 8.72
C ARG A 135 3.80 -4.53 7.55
N VAL A 136 3.32 -4.52 6.29
CA VAL A 136 4.19 -4.32 5.11
C VAL A 136 4.84 -2.94 5.15
N ARG A 137 4.07 -1.89 5.51
CA ARG A 137 4.57 -0.51 5.59
C ARG A 137 5.55 -0.26 6.72
N VAL A 138 5.38 -0.90 7.89
CA VAL A 138 6.31 -0.83 9.04
C VAL A 138 7.76 -1.19 8.66
N ARG A 139 7.98 -1.95 7.57
CA ARG A 139 9.32 -2.29 7.07
C ARG A 139 10.01 -1.15 6.32
N ALA A 140 9.29 -0.07 6.03
CA ALA A 140 9.79 1.21 5.57
C ALA A 140 9.59 2.27 6.68
N PRO A 141 10.38 3.36 6.71
CA PRO A 141 10.07 4.48 7.58
C PRO A 141 8.78 5.16 7.11
N PHE A 142 7.77 5.24 7.98
CA PHE A 142 6.58 6.06 7.71
C PHE A 142 6.94 7.54 7.62
N SER A 143 6.21 8.29 6.77
CA SER A 143 6.10 9.73 6.96
C SER A 143 5.34 10.05 8.26
N GLN A 144 5.48 11.27 8.76
CA GLN A 144 4.72 11.73 9.91
C GLN A 144 3.20 11.68 9.67
N ASP A 145 2.75 11.99 8.45
CA ASP A 145 1.34 11.98 8.08
C ASP A 145 0.79 10.56 7.91
N ALA A 146 1.56 9.64 7.33
CA ALA A 146 1.17 8.22 7.24
C ALA A 146 1.04 7.58 8.63
N GLY A 147 1.93 7.92 9.57
CA GLY A 147 1.78 7.54 10.98
C GLY A 147 0.48 8.08 11.60
N ILE A 148 0.15 9.35 11.36
CA ILE A 148 -1.12 9.95 11.82
C ILE A 148 -2.34 9.26 11.20
N VAL A 149 -2.30 8.87 9.92
CA VAL A 149 -3.40 8.13 9.27
C VAL A 149 -3.54 6.71 9.85
N ALA A 150 -2.43 6.00 10.04
CA ALA A 150 -2.44 4.66 10.63
C ALA A 150 -3.02 4.65 12.06
N VAL A 151 -2.64 5.65 12.88
CA VAL A 151 -3.22 5.87 14.22
C VAL A 151 -4.71 6.18 14.14
N LYS A 152 -5.15 7.06 13.23
CA LYS A 152 -6.59 7.38 13.06
C LYS A 152 -7.42 6.14 12.72
N ALA A 153 -6.90 5.23 11.90
CA ALA A 153 -7.57 3.98 11.56
C ALA A 153 -7.62 2.99 12.74
N LEU A 154 -6.51 2.80 13.48
CA LEU A 154 -6.50 2.03 14.74
C LEU A 154 -7.51 2.59 15.77
N VAL A 155 -7.66 3.92 15.83
CA VAL A 155 -8.68 4.59 16.66
C VAL A 155 -10.11 4.28 16.18
N GLN A 156 -10.39 4.17 14.88
CA GLN A 156 -11.71 3.74 14.42
C GLN A 156 -11.97 2.25 14.71
N MET A 157 -10.95 1.38 14.64
CA MET A 157 -11.08 -0.04 15.02
C MET A 157 -11.49 -0.18 16.50
N LEU A 158 -10.90 0.62 17.40
CA LEU A 158 -11.34 0.69 18.81
C LEU A 158 -12.80 1.12 18.94
N LYS A 159 -13.29 2.08 18.13
CA LYS A 159 -14.70 2.50 18.15
C LYS A 159 -15.64 1.42 17.63
N ALA A 160 -15.26 0.70 16.58
CA ALA A 160 -16.01 -0.45 16.07
C ALA A 160 -16.09 -1.57 17.11
N PHE A 161 -14.97 -1.93 17.75
CA PHE A 161 -14.94 -2.86 18.88
C PHE A 161 -15.82 -2.39 20.05
N ALA A 162 -15.77 -1.11 20.42
CA ALA A 162 -16.60 -0.54 21.49
C ALA A 162 -18.10 -0.70 21.22
N LEU A 163 -18.52 -0.33 20.01
CA LEU A 163 -19.92 -0.37 19.58
C LEU A 163 -20.43 -1.81 19.51
N ALA A 164 -19.68 -2.71 18.88
CA ALA A 164 -19.99 -4.13 18.83
C ALA A 164 -20.10 -4.75 20.24
N THR A 165 -19.12 -4.47 21.13
CA THR A 165 -19.13 -4.94 22.52
C THR A 165 -20.38 -4.49 23.27
N ASN A 166 -20.77 -3.22 23.14
CA ASN A 166 -21.95 -2.67 23.80
C ASN A 166 -23.24 -3.32 23.28
N MET A 167 -23.38 -3.47 21.96
CA MET A 167 -24.54 -4.13 21.34
C MET A 167 -24.69 -5.60 21.77
N MET A 168 -23.59 -6.36 21.87
CA MET A 168 -23.59 -7.72 22.44
C MET A 168 -24.00 -7.72 23.92
N ARG A 169 -23.40 -6.84 24.74
CA ARG A 169 -23.66 -6.74 26.19
C ARG A 169 -25.11 -6.38 26.52
N GLN A 170 -25.81 -5.63 25.66
CA GLN A 170 -27.22 -5.28 25.84
C GLN A 170 -28.20 -6.45 25.63
N GLY A 171 -27.74 -7.65 25.25
CA GLY A 171 -28.61 -8.81 25.00
C GLY A 171 -29.51 -8.64 23.77
N ARG A 172 -29.31 -7.57 22.99
CA ARG A 172 -30.07 -7.22 21.77
C ARG A 172 -29.54 -7.99 20.56
N THR A 173 -29.35 -9.29 20.71
CA THR A 173 -28.55 -10.13 19.80
C THR A 173 -29.11 -10.23 18.38
N ARG A 174 -30.44 -10.37 18.23
CA ARG A 174 -31.12 -10.34 16.93
C ARG A 174 -31.12 -8.94 16.30
N LEU A 175 -31.11 -7.89 17.12
CA LEU A 175 -30.93 -6.51 16.66
C LEU A 175 -29.46 -6.21 16.35
N TYR A 176 -28.47 -6.90 16.92
CA TYR A 176 -27.05 -6.77 16.56
C TYR A 176 -26.84 -7.17 15.10
N LEU A 177 -27.34 -8.35 14.72
CA LEU A 177 -27.31 -8.88 13.35
C LEU A 177 -27.94 -7.88 12.36
N MET A 178 -29.15 -7.39 12.66
CA MET A 178 -29.79 -6.36 11.83
C MET A 178 -29.09 -4.99 11.89
N ALA A 179 -28.43 -4.62 12.97
CA ALA A 179 -27.77 -3.31 13.12
C ALA A 179 -26.40 -3.23 12.43
N LEU A 180 -25.67 -4.34 12.32
CA LEU A 180 -24.44 -4.42 11.52
C LEU A 180 -24.76 -4.39 10.02
N PHE A 181 -25.73 -5.19 9.56
CA PHE A 181 -25.94 -5.44 8.13
C PHE A 181 -27.09 -4.63 7.51
N THR A 182 -28.21 -4.45 8.22
CA THR A 182 -29.40 -3.71 7.76
C THR A 182 -29.60 -2.39 8.53
N LYS A 183 -28.62 -1.48 8.42
CA LYS A 183 -28.67 -0.09 8.90
C LYS A 183 -28.93 0.11 10.41
N THR A 184 -27.86 0.10 11.19
CA THR A 184 -27.63 1.28 12.05
C THR A 184 -26.51 2.11 11.47
N ASP A 185 -26.72 3.42 11.36
CA ASP A 185 -25.74 4.32 10.73
C ASP A 185 -24.38 4.21 11.43
N ASP A 186 -24.32 4.22 12.76
CA ASP A 186 -23.04 4.28 13.48
C ASP A 186 -22.10 3.09 13.19
N VAL A 187 -22.58 1.84 13.09
CA VAL A 187 -21.70 0.70 12.84
C VAL A 187 -21.17 0.74 11.42
N GLN A 188 -22.07 0.82 10.43
CA GLN A 188 -21.66 0.86 9.03
C GLN A 188 -20.91 2.13 8.68
N MET A 189 -21.25 3.28 9.27
CA MET A 189 -20.48 4.51 9.13
C MET A 189 -19.06 4.34 9.69
N ASN A 190 -18.87 3.64 10.81
CA ASN A 190 -17.54 3.40 11.35
C ASN A 190 -16.74 2.38 10.51
N ILE A 191 -17.38 1.33 9.99
CA ILE A 191 -16.75 0.40 9.01
C ILE A 191 -16.41 1.14 7.70
N ARG A 192 -17.34 1.91 7.12
CA ARG A 192 -17.12 2.77 5.93
C ARG A 192 -16.06 3.83 6.19
N LYS A 193 -15.94 4.39 7.41
CA LYS A 193 -14.82 5.27 7.81
C LYS A 193 -13.50 4.51 7.86
N ILE A 194 -13.47 3.23 8.27
CA ILE A 194 -12.26 2.39 8.22
C ILE A 194 -11.86 2.12 6.75
N HIS A 195 -12.80 1.73 5.88
CA HIS A 195 -12.51 1.59 4.44
C HIS A 195 -12.11 2.92 3.78
N GLY A 196 -12.72 4.04 4.16
CA GLY A 196 -12.38 5.38 3.67
C GLY A 196 -11.01 5.85 4.15
N LEU A 197 -10.66 5.59 5.42
CA LEU A 197 -9.31 5.83 5.94
C LEU A 197 -8.29 4.90 5.29
N LEU A 198 -8.65 3.65 4.99
CA LEU A 198 -7.79 2.69 4.28
C LEU A 198 -7.56 3.13 2.81
N SER A 199 -8.59 3.65 2.13
CA SER A 199 -8.43 4.25 0.81
C SER A 199 -7.58 5.53 0.86
N ALA A 200 -7.73 6.36 1.91
CA ALA A 200 -6.86 7.51 2.13
C ALA A 200 -5.40 7.10 2.45
N GLU A 201 -5.21 6.00 3.18
CA GLU A 201 -3.90 5.41 3.52
C GLU A 201 -3.21 4.83 2.28
N GLU A 202 -3.97 4.20 1.38
CA GLU A 202 -3.54 3.73 0.05
C GLU A 202 -3.15 4.91 -0.87
N ARG A 203 -3.99 5.94 -0.95
CA ARG A 203 -3.72 7.17 -1.73
C ARG A 203 -2.53 7.98 -1.19
N LEU A 204 -2.36 8.05 0.13
CA LEU A 204 -1.23 8.75 0.75
C LEU A 204 0.10 8.07 0.45
N ALA A 205 0.22 6.74 0.62
CA ALA A 205 1.45 6.05 0.24
C ALA A 205 1.71 6.13 -1.27
N THR A 206 0.66 6.15 -2.11
CA THR A 206 0.82 6.38 -3.56
C THR A 206 1.43 7.75 -3.83
N ALA A 207 1.00 8.80 -3.13
CA ALA A 207 1.58 10.13 -3.22
C ALA A 207 3.02 10.20 -2.66
N GLU A 208 3.32 9.52 -1.55
CA GLU A 208 4.67 9.43 -0.97
C GLU A 208 5.64 8.70 -1.90
N LEU A 209 5.19 7.62 -2.57
CA LEU A 209 5.98 6.89 -3.55
C LEU A 209 6.25 7.75 -4.79
N ILE A 210 5.27 8.52 -5.27
CA ILE A 210 5.46 9.49 -6.36
C ILE A 210 6.43 10.61 -5.95
N ALA A 211 6.32 11.13 -4.73
CA ALA A 211 7.22 12.15 -4.21
C ALA A 211 8.67 11.64 -4.11
N GLY A 212 8.89 10.46 -3.52
CA GLY A 212 10.21 9.83 -3.44
C GLY A 212 10.79 9.41 -4.80
N MET A 213 9.94 9.11 -5.78
CA MET A 213 10.37 8.94 -7.17
C MET A 213 10.81 10.26 -7.83
N HIS A 214 10.15 11.38 -7.51
CA HIS A 214 10.53 12.70 -8.02
C HIS A 214 11.82 13.22 -7.38
N GLU A 215 12.02 12.98 -6.08
CA GLU A 215 13.28 13.18 -5.36
C GLU A 215 14.40 12.37 -6.02
N LEU A 216 14.20 11.05 -6.20
CA LEU A 216 15.18 10.18 -6.86
C LEU A 216 15.48 10.59 -8.31
N ALA A 217 14.48 11.04 -9.07
CA ALA A 217 14.69 11.56 -10.41
C ALA A 217 15.55 12.85 -10.39
N THR A 218 15.32 13.74 -9.41
CA THR A 218 16.08 14.98 -9.23
C THR A 218 17.54 14.69 -8.83
N ASP A 219 17.76 13.71 -7.96
CA ASP A 219 19.10 13.19 -7.64
C ASP A 219 19.81 12.63 -8.89
N VAL A 220 19.11 11.81 -9.70
CA VAL A 220 19.67 11.24 -10.94
C VAL A 220 20.00 12.33 -11.96
N HIS A 221 19.17 13.37 -12.09
CA HIS A 221 19.48 14.55 -12.91
C HIS A 221 20.71 15.31 -12.37
N THR A 222 20.80 15.50 -11.06
CA THR A 222 21.94 16.18 -10.43
C THR A 222 23.25 15.41 -10.63
N VAL A 223 23.23 14.08 -10.48
CA VAL A 223 24.39 13.19 -10.77
C VAL A 223 24.76 13.24 -12.26
N LYS A 224 23.78 13.24 -13.17
CA LYS A 224 24.02 13.40 -14.61
C LYS A 224 24.71 14.74 -14.92
N ASP A 225 24.22 15.84 -14.35
CA ASP A 225 24.76 17.17 -14.66
C ASP A 225 26.17 17.37 -14.06
N GLN A 226 26.43 16.83 -12.86
CA GLN A 226 27.79 16.73 -12.29
C GLN A 226 28.73 15.90 -13.18
N MET A 227 28.24 14.81 -13.75
CA MET A 227 29.02 13.93 -14.63
C MET A 227 29.28 14.58 -16.01
N LEU A 228 28.34 15.37 -16.54
CA LEU A 228 28.56 16.20 -17.73
C LEU A 228 29.60 17.30 -17.47
N GLN A 229 29.54 17.99 -16.33
CA GLN A 229 30.57 18.96 -15.92
C GLN A 229 31.97 18.31 -15.81
N LEU A 230 32.03 17.08 -15.29
CA LEU A 230 33.26 16.29 -15.22
C LEU A 230 33.79 15.92 -16.62
N LEU A 231 32.94 15.51 -17.56
CA LEU A 231 33.34 15.21 -18.94
C LEU A 231 33.92 16.46 -19.63
N TYR A 232 33.29 17.63 -19.49
CA TYR A 232 33.83 18.89 -20.01
C TYR A 232 35.19 19.26 -19.37
N ALA A 233 35.40 18.97 -18.09
CA ALA A 233 36.68 19.16 -17.43
C ALA A 233 37.77 18.19 -17.95
N PHE A 234 37.40 16.96 -18.31
CA PHE A 234 38.33 16.01 -18.95
C PHE A 234 38.69 16.42 -20.38
N ASP A 235 37.74 16.94 -21.17
CA ASP A 235 38.02 17.48 -22.51
C ASP A 235 38.98 18.68 -22.47
N ASP A 236 38.85 19.59 -21.49
CA ASP A 236 39.81 20.69 -21.26
C ASP A 236 41.19 20.20 -20.76
N MET A 237 41.26 19.05 -20.11
CA MET A 237 42.52 18.42 -19.71
C MET A 237 43.21 17.65 -20.85
N ARG A 238 42.48 17.07 -21.81
CA ARG A 238 43.05 16.29 -22.93
C ARG A 238 44.21 17.01 -23.66
N PRO A 239 44.07 18.25 -24.18
CA PRO A 239 45.17 18.93 -24.87
C PRO A 239 46.35 19.28 -23.94
N LYS A 240 46.11 19.40 -22.63
CA LYS A 240 47.17 19.66 -21.63
C LYS A 240 47.99 18.38 -21.38
N VAL A 241 47.35 17.22 -21.38
CA VAL A 241 48.02 15.91 -21.31
C VAL A 241 48.80 15.63 -22.60
N GLU A 242 48.23 15.90 -23.78
CA GLU A 242 48.94 15.79 -25.07
C GLU A 242 50.18 16.70 -25.15
N HIS A 243 50.08 17.94 -24.66
CA HIS A 243 51.22 18.86 -24.59
C HIS A 243 52.30 18.39 -23.59
N VAL A 244 51.93 17.74 -22.49
CA VAL A 244 52.90 17.11 -21.58
C VAL A 244 53.55 15.88 -22.23
N SER A 245 52.77 15.03 -22.92
CA SER A 245 53.29 13.82 -23.58
C SER A 245 54.32 14.16 -24.67
N THR A 246 53.96 15.05 -25.60
CA THR A 246 54.86 15.53 -26.66
C THR A 246 56.13 16.17 -26.10
N ARG A 247 56.01 16.97 -25.03
CA ARG A 247 57.18 17.54 -24.34
C ARG A 247 58.03 16.49 -23.61
N THR A 248 57.44 15.41 -23.12
CA THR A 248 58.18 14.27 -22.55
C THR A 248 58.92 13.47 -23.62
N GLU A 249 58.34 13.32 -24.82
CA GLU A 249 58.99 12.72 -25.99
C GLU A 249 60.17 13.58 -26.49
N ASP A 250 60.00 14.90 -26.58
CA ASP A 250 61.11 15.84 -26.87
C ASP A 250 62.25 15.68 -25.85
N ILE A 251 61.94 15.59 -24.56
CA ILE A 251 62.95 15.38 -23.51
C ILE A 251 63.64 14.03 -23.68
N LEU A 252 62.91 12.95 -24.00
CA LEU A 252 63.48 11.63 -24.28
C LEU A 252 64.39 11.62 -25.52
N GLN A 253 64.04 12.33 -26.59
CA GLN A 253 64.91 12.49 -27.76
C GLN A 253 66.15 13.32 -27.44
N ASN A 254 66.03 14.42 -26.70
CA ASN A 254 67.17 15.21 -26.28
C ASN A 254 68.11 14.43 -25.35
N VAL A 255 67.57 13.64 -24.42
CA VAL A 255 68.36 12.77 -23.53
C VAL A 255 69.05 11.64 -24.31
N SER A 256 68.40 11.04 -25.32
CA SER A 256 69.05 10.00 -26.15
C SER A 256 70.13 10.57 -27.06
N GLY A 257 69.94 11.76 -27.64
CA GLY A 257 70.97 12.49 -28.38
C GLY A 257 72.15 12.92 -27.50
N MET A 258 71.88 13.44 -26.30
CA MET A 258 72.90 13.79 -25.31
C MET A 258 73.65 12.55 -24.79
N ARG A 259 72.97 11.40 -24.67
CA ARG A 259 73.58 10.11 -24.37
C ARG A 259 74.50 9.64 -25.49
N ALA A 260 74.09 9.72 -26.76
CA ALA A 260 74.93 9.36 -27.90
C ALA A 260 76.17 10.27 -28.00
N LEU A 261 76.04 11.56 -27.66
CA LEU A 261 77.18 12.46 -27.50
C LEU A 261 78.10 12.04 -26.34
N LEU A 262 77.54 11.68 -25.18
CA LEU A 262 78.30 11.18 -24.04
C LEU A 262 79.04 9.87 -24.35
N GLU A 263 78.39 8.92 -25.04
CA GLU A 263 79.00 7.65 -25.47
C GLU A 263 80.09 7.87 -26.52
N SER A 264 79.93 8.83 -27.44
CA SER A 264 80.96 9.32 -28.36
C SER A 264 82.15 9.97 -27.64
N HIS A 265 81.89 10.77 -26.61
CA HIS A 265 82.93 11.36 -25.75
C HIS A 265 83.61 10.32 -24.86
N LEU A 266 82.92 9.24 -24.46
CA LEU A 266 83.45 8.11 -23.71
C LEU A 266 84.39 7.26 -24.56
N ASP A 267 83.99 6.80 -25.77
CA ASP A 267 84.91 6.11 -26.69
C ASP A 267 86.14 6.98 -27.05
N ARG A 268 86.00 8.31 -27.00
CA ARG A 268 87.11 9.25 -27.19
C ARG A 268 88.00 9.46 -25.95
N THR A 269 87.53 9.19 -24.74
CA THR A 269 88.28 9.39 -23.47
C THR A 269 88.75 8.09 -22.81
N GLU A 270 88.08 6.97 -23.07
CA GLU A 270 88.53 5.61 -22.73
C GLU A 270 89.85 5.26 -23.43
N ARG A 271 90.12 5.89 -24.59
CA ARG A 271 91.41 5.86 -25.29
C ARG A 271 92.52 6.70 -24.62
N LEU A 272 92.25 7.41 -23.53
CA LEU A 272 93.20 8.32 -22.88
C LEU A 272 93.39 8.09 -21.37
N THR A 273 92.37 7.70 -20.61
CA THR A 273 92.52 7.50 -19.14
C THR A 273 91.66 6.39 -18.57
N GLN A 274 92.33 5.41 -17.97
CA GLN A 274 91.75 4.42 -17.06
C GLN A 274 91.52 5.05 -15.67
N SER A 275 90.44 4.67 -14.97
CA SER A 275 90.07 5.06 -13.60
C SER A 275 89.62 6.53 -13.37
N ARG A 276 88.33 6.71 -13.03
CA ARG A 276 87.86 6.97 -11.64
C ARG A 276 86.32 7.10 -11.58
N ALA A 277 85.68 6.53 -10.56
CA ALA A 277 84.23 6.58 -10.39
C ALA A 277 83.74 7.76 -9.52
N VAL A 278 82.56 8.29 -9.85
CA VAL A 278 81.78 9.32 -9.14
C VAL A 278 80.29 8.96 -9.32
N PRO A 279 79.40 9.11 -8.30
CA PRO A 279 78.06 8.51 -8.33
C PRO A 279 77.02 9.33 -9.12
N ALA A 280 75.91 8.68 -9.48
CA ALA A 280 74.78 9.31 -10.15
C ALA A 280 73.64 9.62 -9.16
N GLU A 281 73.18 10.88 -9.13
CA GLU A 281 71.93 11.27 -8.48
C GLU A 281 70.79 11.21 -9.51
N ALA A 282 69.72 10.46 -9.18
CA ALA A 282 68.58 10.26 -10.07
C ALA A 282 67.40 11.17 -9.68
N SER A 283 67.23 12.28 -10.40
CA SER A 283 66.10 13.20 -10.24
C SER A 283 64.79 12.56 -10.69
N GLY A 284 64.07 11.92 -9.77
CA GLY A 284 62.76 11.32 -10.04
C GLY A 284 61.68 12.38 -10.33
N ILE A 285 61.12 12.36 -11.54
CA ILE A 285 59.99 13.21 -11.92
C ILE A 285 58.71 12.62 -11.30
N GLN A 286 58.12 13.35 -10.35
CA GLN A 286 56.91 12.92 -9.64
C GLN A 286 55.66 13.49 -10.31
N LEU A 287 54.96 12.67 -11.10
CA LEU A 287 53.71 13.04 -11.77
C LEU A 287 52.50 12.82 -10.84
N THR A 288 51.94 13.90 -10.30
CA THR A 288 50.70 13.89 -9.52
C THR A 288 49.47 14.10 -10.40
N LEU A 289 48.85 13.00 -10.85
CA LEU A 289 47.55 13.02 -11.53
C LEU A 289 46.43 13.38 -10.55
N ASN A 290 45.95 14.62 -10.64
CA ASN A 290 44.92 15.15 -9.74
C ASN A 290 43.51 14.87 -10.29
N VAL A 291 43.04 13.63 -10.16
CA VAL A 291 41.70 13.21 -10.60
C VAL A 291 40.63 13.95 -9.78
N PRO A 292 39.59 14.54 -10.39
CA PRO A 292 38.52 15.21 -9.64
C PRO A 292 37.82 14.24 -8.69
N ASN A 293 37.60 14.69 -7.44
CA ASN A 293 37.14 13.86 -6.33
C ASN A 293 35.64 13.52 -6.41
N VAL A 294 35.26 12.68 -7.38
CA VAL A 294 33.95 12.03 -7.40
C VAL A 294 33.85 11.13 -6.19
N ASN A 295 32.85 11.38 -5.33
CA ASN A 295 32.63 10.60 -4.12
C ASN A 295 31.97 9.25 -4.44
N TRP A 296 32.73 8.35 -5.07
CA TRP A 296 32.33 6.98 -5.39
C TRP A 296 31.85 6.22 -4.16
N ASN A 297 32.46 6.45 -3.00
CA ASN A 297 32.01 5.88 -1.73
C ASN A 297 30.59 6.35 -1.36
N GLY A 298 30.28 7.63 -1.57
CA GLY A 298 28.94 8.21 -1.45
C GLY A 298 27.95 7.53 -2.40
N LEU A 299 28.22 7.54 -3.70
CA LEU A 299 27.34 6.95 -4.73
C LEU A 299 27.09 5.46 -4.46
N CYS A 300 28.14 4.67 -4.26
CA CYS A 300 28.02 3.24 -3.94
C CYS A 300 27.31 3.00 -2.59
N SER A 301 27.40 3.90 -1.61
CA SER A 301 26.65 3.78 -0.36
C SER A 301 25.15 4.05 -0.53
N GLN A 302 24.77 5.02 -1.38
CA GLN A 302 23.37 5.27 -1.76
C GLN A 302 22.81 4.08 -2.53
N LEU A 303 23.53 3.60 -3.55
CA LEU A 303 23.12 2.47 -4.38
C LEU A 303 22.98 1.18 -3.55
N ARG A 304 23.95 0.90 -2.65
CA ARG A 304 23.86 -0.20 -1.67
C ARG A 304 22.67 -0.04 -0.70
N ARG A 305 22.36 1.19 -0.27
CA ARG A 305 21.19 1.48 0.58
C ARG A 305 19.87 1.21 -0.16
N VAL A 306 19.76 1.59 -1.44
CA VAL A 306 18.61 1.24 -2.29
C VAL A 306 18.50 -0.27 -2.46
N MET A 307 19.56 -0.97 -2.86
CA MET A 307 19.56 -2.43 -3.02
C MET A 307 19.25 -3.18 -1.71
N SER A 308 19.65 -2.66 -0.54
CA SER A 308 19.32 -3.30 0.75
C SER A 308 17.82 -3.30 1.07
N ARG A 309 17.01 -2.43 0.45
CA ARG A 309 15.54 -2.41 0.58
C ARG A 309 14.86 -3.48 -0.30
N LEU A 310 15.58 -4.04 -1.28
CA LEU A 310 15.04 -5.04 -2.21
C LEU A 310 15.05 -6.46 -1.60
N SER A 311 14.10 -7.28 -2.03
CA SER A 311 14.03 -8.69 -1.62
C SER A 311 15.27 -9.46 -2.09
N PRO A 312 15.65 -10.60 -1.45
CA PRO A 312 16.82 -11.36 -1.86
C PRO A 312 16.80 -11.80 -3.34
N ARG A 313 15.61 -12.14 -3.85
CA ARG A 313 15.39 -12.50 -5.27
C ARG A 313 15.54 -11.30 -6.20
N ASP A 314 15.11 -10.12 -5.76
CA ASP A 314 15.21 -8.90 -6.56
C ASP A 314 16.63 -8.33 -6.55
N ARG A 315 17.42 -8.57 -5.50
CA ARG A 315 18.86 -8.29 -5.48
C ARG A 315 19.63 -9.15 -6.48
N ASP A 316 19.45 -10.47 -6.46
CA ASP A 316 20.04 -11.38 -7.45
C ASP A 316 19.69 -10.97 -8.90
N LEU A 317 18.47 -10.48 -9.13
CA LEU A 317 18.05 -9.95 -10.43
C LEU A 317 18.72 -8.61 -10.79
N VAL A 318 18.90 -7.69 -9.83
CA VAL A 318 19.66 -6.43 -10.04
C VAL A 318 21.14 -6.69 -10.26
N ASP A 319 21.78 -7.55 -9.45
CA ASP A 319 23.20 -7.86 -9.53
C ASP A 319 23.54 -8.49 -10.90
N ARG A 320 22.69 -9.41 -11.41
CA ARG A 320 22.82 -9.96 -12.77
C ARG A 320 22.60 -8.92 -13.87
N ALA A 321 21.60 -8.04 -13.71
CA ALA A 321 21.35 -6.98 -14.69
C ALA A 321 22.52 -5.99 -14.75
N PHE A 322 23.09 -5.61 -13.61
CA PHE A 322 24.27 -4.75 -13.55
C PHE A 322 25.51 -5.43 -14.13
N ALA A 323 25.75 -6.71 -13.83
CA ALA A 323 26.83 -7.46 -14.49
C ALA A 323 26.67 -7.48 -16.02
N THR A 324 25.44 -7.64 -16.51
CA THR A 324 25.11 -7.66 -17.94
C THR A 324 25.30 -6.28 -18.59
N LEU A 325 24.82 -5.21 -17.94
CA LEU A 325 24.99 -3.83 -18.41
C LEU A 325 26.46 -3.37 -18.40
N LEU A 326 27.26 -3.84 -17.44
CA LEU A 326 28.69 -3.53 -17.36
C LEU A 326 29.46 -4.21 -18.50
N VAL A 327 29.20 -5.49 -18.76
CA VAL A 327 29.77 -6.21 -19.91
C VAL A 327 29.35 -5.55 -21.23
N TRP A 328 28.07 -5.20 -21.38
CA TRP A 328 27.58 -4.53 -22.58
C TRP A 328 28.23 -3.16 -22.82
N ALA A 329 28.46 -2.37 -21.77
CA ALA A 329 29.17 -1.09 -21.89
C ALA A 329 30.60 -1.31 -22.44
N ILE A 330 31.36 -2.24 -21.83
CA ILE A 330 32.73 -2.59 -22.25
C ILE A 330 32.79 -3.13 -23.70
N ASP A 331 31.82 -3.96 -24.10
CA ASP A 331 31.76 -4.49 -25.46
C ASP A 331 31.35 -3.43 -26.51
N SER A 332 30.68 -2.34 -26.10
CA SER A 332 30.11 -1.36 -27.04
C SER A 332 31.15 -0.51 -27.80
N GLU A 333 32.32 -0.26 -27.22
CA GLU A 333 33.48 0.35 -27.90
C GLU A 333 34.08 -0.59 -28.96
N SER A 334 34.06 -1.91 -28.70
CA SER A 334 34.81 -2.93 -29.46
C SER A 334 34.43 -3.03 -30.93
N GLU A 335 33.19 -2.67 -31.31
CA GLU A 335 32.70 -2.81 -32.69
C GLU A 335 33.16 -1.69 -33.65
N LYS A 336 33.48 -0.47 -33.17
CA LYS A 336 33.86 0.66 -34.04
C LYS A 336 35.21 0.47 -34.74
N GLU A 337 36.09 -0.36 -34.18
CA GLU A 337 37.48 -0.53 -34.59
C GLU A 337 37.70 -1.73 -35.55
N ARG A 338 36.66 -2.44 -35.97
CA ARG A 338 36.75 -3.78 -36.62
C ARG A 338 37.42 -3.80 -38.02
N ASN A 339 38.01 -2.70 -38.48
CA ASN A 339 38.66 -2.56 -39.79
C ASN A 339 40.20 -2.66 -39.77
N ASP A 340 40.87 -2.66 -38.62
CA ASP A 340 42.31 -3.00 -38.53
C ASP A 340 42.53 -4.17 -37.56
N VAL A 341 43.06 -5.26 -38.10
CA VAL A 341 43.21 -6.56 -37.43
C VAL A 341 44.60 -6.68 -36.77
N SER A 342 45.52 -5.75 -37.03
CA SER A 342 46.96 -5.93 -36.87
C SER A 342 47.47 -5.83 -35.42
N THR A 343 46.88 -4.95 -34.61
CA THR A 343 47.54 -4.40 -33.38
C THR A 343 46.73 -4.64 -32.10
N ARG A 344 45.73 -5.53 -32.15
CA ARG A 344 44.58 -5.50 -31.23
C ARG A 344 44.73 -6.40 -29.99
N ARG A 345 45.72 -6.12 -29.11
CA ARG A 345 45.88 -6.87 -27.83
C ARG A 345 46.58 -6.16 -26.67
N ALA A 346 46.36 -4.86 -26.47
CA ALA A 346 46.78 -4.15 -25.23
C ALA A 346 45.97 -2.88 -24.87
N SER A 347 45.43 -2.15 -25.85
CA SER A 347 45.02 -0.74 -25.70
C SER A 347 43.58 -0.47 -25.21
N ILE A 348 42.72 -1.49 -25.11
CA ILE A 348 41.26 -1.34 -24.98
C ILE A 348 40.81 -1.01 -23.53
N MET A 349 41.40 0.01 -22.90
CA MET A 349 40.96 0.58 -21.60
C MET A 349 41.31 2.07 -21.38
N VAL A 350 41.94 2.76 -22.35
CA VAL A 350 42.62 4.05 -22.06
C VAL A 350 41.89 5.30 -22.57
N ASN A 351 41.03 5.19 -23.59
CA ASN A 351 40.64 6.37 -24.38
C ASN A 351 39.54 7.24 -23.73
N ASP A 352 38.46 6.66 -23.17
CA ASP A 352 37.53 7.41 -22.30
C ASP A 352 36.77 6.53 -21.27
N PRO A 353 37.42 6.13 -20.17
CA PRO A 353 36.75 5.38 -19.09
C PRO A 353 35.68 6.19 -18.34
N ALA A 354 35.56 7.51 -18.57
CA ALA A 354 34.46 8.30 -18.00
C ALA A 354 33.18 8.14 -18.84
N HIS A 355 33.29 7.99 -20.16
CA HIS A 355 32.17 7.75 -21.07
C HIS A 355 31.50 6.38 -20.82
N ASP A 356 32.29 5.32 -20.65
CA ASP A 356 31.79 3.97 -20.35
C ASP A 356 31.02 3.92 -19.04
N VAL A 357 31.62 4.47 -17.98
CA VAL A 357 31.02 4.50 -16.63
C VAL A 357 29.77 5.38 -16.60
N SER A 358 29.76 6.49 -17.36
CA SER A 358 28.58 7.35 -17.56
C SER A 358 27.42 6.60 -18.22
N THR A 359 27.73 5.84 -19.28
CA THR A 359 26.75 5.05 -20.03
C THR A 359 26.20 3.90 -19.18
N PHE A 360 27.07 3.16 -18.50
CA PHE A 360 26.70 2.11 -17.55
C PHE A 360 25.80 2.65 -16.43
N LEU A 361 26.19 3.74 -15.76
CA LEU A 361 25.45 4.32 -14.65
C LEU A 361 24.06 4.82 -15.10
N SER A 362 23.97 5.43 -16.28
CA SER A 362 22.69 5.86 -16.87
C SER A 362 21.75 4.67 -17.11
N LEU A 363 22.25 3.58 -17.69
CA LEU A 363 21.46 2.36 -17.93
C LEU A 363 21.08 1.65 -16.62
N ALA A 364 21.98 1.60 -15.64
CA ALA A 364 21.71 1.03 -14.31
C ALA A 364 20.60 1.80 -13.57
N CYS A 365 20.62 3.14 -13.63
CA CYS A 365 19.55 3.99 -13.09
C CYS A 365 18.21 3.78 -13.81
N ILE A 366 18.20 3.72 -15.15
CA ILE A 366 16.99 3.42 -15.93
C ILE A 366 16.44 2.03 -15.57
N PHE A 367 17.31 1.02 -15.44
CA PHE A 367 16.91 -0.33 -15.03
C PHE A 367 16.30 -0.35 -13.62
N LEU A 368 16.91 0.32 -12.64
CA LEU A 368 16.35 0.44 -11.29
C LEU A 368 15.00 1.15 -11.29
N LEU A 369 14.84 2.24 -12.06
CA LEU A 369 13.56 2.95 -12.20
C LEU A 369 12.48 2.06 -12.83
N LEU A 370 12.80 1.30 -13.88
CA LEU A 370 11.89 0.35 -14.51
C LEU A 370 11.53 -0.82 -13.58
N LEU A 371 12.48 -1.32 -12.79
CA LEU A 371 12.22 -2.37 -11.79
C LEU A 371 11.33 -1.85 -10.66
N MET A 372 11.58 -0.63 -10.16
CA MET A 372 10.74 0.06 -9.17
C MET A 372 9.32 0.26 -9.72
N LEU A 373 9.19 0.80 -10.94
CA LEU A 373 7.90 0.96 -11.64
C LEU A 373 7.18 -0.37 -11.86
N SER A 374 7.89 -1.43 -12.23
CA SER A 374 7.32 -2.77 -12.40
C SER A 374 6.81 -3.35 -11.08
N LYS A 375 7.53 -3.14 -9.97
CA LYS A 375 7.10 -3.55 -8.63
C LYS A 375 5.94 -2.72 -8.10
N LEU A 376 5.92 -1.41 -8.38
CA LEU A 376 4.79 -0.53 -8.11
C LEU A 376 3.54 -1.00 -8.89
N ASN A 377 3.67 -1.27 -10.19
CA ASN A 377 2.60 -1.80 -11.06
C ASN A 377 2.32 -3.31 -10.86
N ALA A 378 2.95 -3.95 -9.87
CA ALA A 378 2.58 -5.28 -9.37
C ALA A 378 1.83 -5.20 -8.02
N ILE A 379 1.79 -4.03 -7.38
CA ILE A 379 1.07 -3.75 -6.13
C ILE A 379 -0.18 -2.92 -6.45
N ALA A 380 -0.01 -1.81 -7.18
CA ALA A 380 -1.09 -1.20 -7.94
C ALA A 380 -1.44 -2.14 -9.11
N ARG A 381 -2.68 -2.63 -9.16
CA ARG A 381 -3.19 -3.38 -10.32
C ARG A 381 -2.98 -2.54 -11.59
N PRO A 382 -2.65 -3.15 -12.74
CA PRO A 382 -2.31 -2.41 -13.95
C PRO A 382 -3.45 -1.46 -14.36
N LEU A 383 -3.10 -0.21 -14.67
CA LEU A 383 -3.99 0.81 -15.24
C LEU A 383 -4.39 0.54 -16.71
N GLY A 384 -4.31 -0.72 -17.16
CA GLY A 384 -5.10 -1.16 -18.30
C GLY A 384 -6.57 -1.07 -17.90
N SER A 385 -7.41 -0.49 -18.76
CA SER A 385 -8.81 -0.17 -18.46
C SER A 385 -9.52 -1.33 -17.77
N ALA A 386 -9.68 -1.22 -16.44
CA ALA A 386 -10.41 -2.19 -15.67
C ALA A 386 -11.85 -2.05 -16.12
N GLY A 387 -12.32 -3.02 -16.92
CA GLY A 387 -13.71 -3.11 -17.35
C GLY A 387 -14.56 -2.88 -16.11
N GLY A 388 -15.35 -1.81 -16.15
CA GLY A 388 -15.90 -1.22 -14.94
C GLY A 388 -16.67 -2.24 -14.11
N VAL A 389 -16.85 -1.92 -12.83
CA VAL A 389 -17.76 -2.65 -11.96
C VAL A 389 -18.82 -1.71 -11.42
N VAL A 390 -20.08 -2.12 -11.48
CA VAL A 390 -21.22 -1.41 -10.87
C VAL A 390 -21.68 -2.25 -9.69
N THR A 391 -21.84 -1.63 -8.53
CA THR A 391 -22.31 -2.34 -7.34
C THR A 391 -23.78 -2.02 -7.13
N ILE A 392 -24.64 -3.04 -7.12
CA ILE A 392 -26.05 -2.92 -6.70
C ILE A 392 -26.16 -3.40 -5.26
N ILE A 393 -26.70 -2.57 -4.37
CA ILE A 393 -27.20 -2.95 -3.05
C ILE A 393 -28.69 -3.24 -3.19
N ASP A 394 -29.15 -4.43 -2.81
CA ASP A 394 -30.56 -4.80 -2.93
C ASP A 394 -31.44 -4.37 -1.73
N VAL A 395 -32.74 -4.66 -1.81
CA VAL A 395 -33.74 -4.36 -0.75
C VAL A 395 -33.46 -5.04 0.60
N PHE A 396 -32.57 -6.03 0.66
CA PHE A 396 -32.11 -6.69 1.88
C PHE A 396 -30.74 -6.17 2.35
N GLY A 397 -30.14 -5.20 1.66
CA GLY A 397 -28.79 -4.69 1.93
C GLY A 397 -27.67 -5.54 1.35
N MET A 398 -27.96 -6.61 0.59
CA MET A 398 -26.95 -7.47 -0.02
C MET A 398 -26.33 -6.75 -1.22
N SER A 399 -25.00 -6.74 -1.31
CA SER A 399 -24.28 -6.13 -2.44
C SER A 399 -23.92 -7.16 -3.52
N PHE A 400 -24.12 -6.77 -4.79
CA PHE A 400 -23.78 -7.55 -5.96
C PHE A 400 -22.95 -6.70 -6.91
N THR A 401 -21.82 -7.24 -7.36
CA THR A 401 -20.88 -6.54 -8.24
C THR A 401 -21.07 -7.02 -9.68
N LEU A 402 -21.58 -6.13 -10.54
CA LEU A 402 -21.77 -6.37 -11.97
C LEU A 402 -20.49 -6.07 -12.73
N SER A 403 -20.03 -6.99 -13.58
CA SER A 403 -18.95 -6.74 -14.54
C SER A 403 -19.42 -5.91 -15.74
N SER A 404 -18.47 -5.31 -16.47
CA SER A 404 -18.72 -4.40 -17.59
C SER A 404 -19.56 -4.96 -18.74
N ASP A 405 -19.64 -6.29 -18.88
CA ASP A 405 -20.49 -6.99 -19.84
C ASP A 405 -21.92 -7.21 -19.33
N VAL A 406 -22.14 -7.17 -18.00
CA VAL A 406 -23.46 -7.33 -17.37
C VAL A 406 -24.19 -6.00 -17.31
N PHE A 407 -23.55 -4.91 -16.88
CA PHE A 407 -24.21 -3.58 -16.88
C PHE A 407 -24.16 -2.84 -18.21
N SER A 408 -23.65 -3.44 -19.29
CA SER A 408 -23.63 -2.79 -20.61
C SER A 408 -25.02 -2.47 -21.17
N SER A 409 -26.09 -3.07 -20.63
CA SER A 409 -27.48 -2.67 -20.89
C SER A 409 -28.37 -2.99 -19.68
N TRP A 410 -29.56 -2.37 -19.66
CA TRP A 410 -30.59 -2.69 -18.68
C TRP A 410 -30.96 -4.18 -18.71
N ASP A 411 -31.20 -4.76 -19.89
CA ASP A 411 -31.71 -6.14 -20.01
C ASP A 411 -30.76 -7.19 -19.43
N ARG A 412 -29.45 -6.99 -19.60
CA ARG A 412 -28.43 -7.87 -19.02
C ARG A 412 -28.35 -7.72 -17.50
N THR A 413 -28.42 -6.48 -17.00
CA THR A 413 -28.50 -6.18 -15.57
C THR A 413 -29.74 -6.82 -14.95
N HIS A 414 -30.90 -6.64 -15.58
CA HIS A 414 -32.17 -7.23 -15.19
C HIS A 414 -32.11 -8.76 -15.18
N THR A 415 -31.57 -9.38 -16.23
CA THR A 415 -31.38 -10.84 -16.30
C THR A 415 -30.51 -11.36 -15.15
N PHE A 416 -29.43 -10.64 -14.80
CA PHE A 416 -28.59 -10.96 -13.65
C PHE A 416 -29.34 -10.83 -12.31
N ILE A 417 -30.09 -9.73 -12.10
CA ILE A 417 -30.87 -9.54 -10.86
C ILE A 417 -31.94 -10.62 -10.72
N VAL A 418 -32.63 -10.98 -11.81
CA VAL A 418 -33.58 -12.12 -11.83
C VAL A 418 -32.87 -13.42 -11.44
N ASP A 419 -31.69 -13.72 -12.00
CA ASP A 419 -30.94 -14.94 -11.70
C ASP A 419 -30.53 -15.03 -10.22
N VAL A 420 -29.98 -13.95 -9.66
CA VAL A 420 -29.66 -13.83 -8.23
C VAL A 420 -30.90 -14.06 -7.35
N PHE A 421 -32.04 -13.47 -7.73
CA PHE A 421 -33.30 -13.59 -6.99
C PHE A 421 -34.02 -14.93 -7.15
N LYS A 422 -33.60 -15.85 -8.04
CA LYS A 422 -34.16 -17.22 -8.12
C LYS A 422 -34.07 -17.98 -6.79
N THR A 423 -33.10 -17.63 -5.95
CA THR A 423 -32.91 -18.20 -4.60
C THR A 423 -33.86 -17.61 -3.54
N ARG A 424 -34.62 -16.55 -3.87
CA ARG A 424 -35.42 -15.74 -2.94
C ARG A 424 -36.86 -15.55 -3.45
N PRO A 425 -37.73 -16.57 -3.32
CA PRO A 425 -39.00 -16.64 -4.04
C PRO A 425 -39.99 -15.50 -3.72
N GLN A 426 -39.93 -14.88 -2.54
CA GLN A 426 -40.81 -13.74 -2.23
C GLN A 426 -40.40 -12.47 -3.00
N GLY A 427 -39.10 -12.19 -3.13
CA GLY A 427 -38.59 -11.05 -3.88
C GLY A 427 -38.69 -11.23 -5.39
N LEU A 428 -38.44 -12.46 -5.88
CA LEU A 428 -38.42 -12.82 -7.30
C LEU A 428 -39.68 -12.33 -8.06
N ARG A 429 -40.86 -12.46 -7.46
CA ARG A 429 -42.16 -12.09 -8.08
C ARG A 429 -42.34 -10.60 -8.38
N TYR A 430 -41.51 -9.74 -7.77
CA TYR A 430 -41.43 -8.31 -8.11
C TYR A 430 -40.36 -8.06 -9.18
N ILE A 431 -39.21 -8.74 -9.08
CA ILE A 431 -38.13 -8.62 -10.07
C ILE A 431 -38.59 -9.11 -11.45
N GLU A 432 -39.23 -10.28 -11.55
CA GLU A 432 -39.75 -10.85 -12.81
C GLU A 432 -40.75 -9.95 -13.55
N LYS A 433 -41.45 -9.06 -12.82
CA LYS A 433 -42.38 -8.07 -13.40
C LYS A 433 -41.68 -6.76 -13.80
N GLY A 434 -40.43 -6.56 -13.39
CA GLY A 434 -39.77 -5.26 -13.44
C GLY A 434 -40.33 -4.24 -12.45
N ASP A 435 -40.99 -4.71 -11.37
CA ASP A 435 -41.57 -3.91 -10.28
C ASP A 435 -40.51 -3.54 -9.21
N TYR A 436 -39.40 -2.98 -9.70
CA TYR A 436 -38.32 -2.43 -8.88
C TYR A 436 -37.68 -1.25 -9.62
N VAL A 437 -36.98 -0.40 -8.86
CA VAL A 437 -36.14 0.69 -9.37
C VAL A 437 -34.71 0.50 -8.90
N LEU A 438 -33.78 1.15 -9.59
CA LEU A 438 -32.42 1.39 -9.13
C LEU A 438 -32.22 2.91 -8.99
N GLN A 439 -31.60 3.33 -7.89
CA GLN A 439 -31.27 4.72 -7.61
C GLN A 439 -29.77 4.86 -7.38
N ASP A 440 -29.14 5.95 -7.82
CA ASP A 440 -27.72 6.19 -7.56
C ASP A 440 -27.45 6.74 -6.13
N SER A 441 -26.22 7.17 -5.88
CA SER A 441 -25.81 7.80 -4.61
C SER A 441 -26.31 9.23 -4.42
N GLU A 442 -26.82 9.88 -5.47
CA GLU A 442 -27.47 11.20 -5.44
C GLU A 442 -29.00 11.06 -5.37
N SER A 443 -29.49 9.82 -5.18
CA SER A 443 -30.90 9.40 -5.17
C SER A 443 -31.65 9.63 -6.49
N THR A 444 -30.93 9.86 -7.61
CA THR A 444 -31.57 9.95 -8.92
C THR A 444 -32.08 8.56 -9.32
N LEU A 445 -33.33 8.50 -9.81
CA LEU A 445 -33.95 7.27 -10.26
C LEU A 445 -33.40 6.94 -11.66
N VAL A 446 -32.82 5.74 -11.81
CA VAL A 446 -32.22 5.31 -13.06
C VAL A 446 -33.31 4.71 -13.96
N ASP A 447 -33.83 5.53 -14.88
CA ASP A 447 -34.73 5.06 -15.94
C ASP A 447 -34.04 4.05 -16.86
N LYS A 448 -34.83 3.12 -17.40
CA LYS A 448 -34.33 1.91 -18.10
C LYS A 448 -33.77 2.27 -19.48
N GLU A 449 -34.38 3.28 -20.09
CA GLU A 449 -34.08 3.89 -21.37
C GLU A 449 -32.74 4.64 -21.34
N ASP A 450 -32.45 5.34 -20.23
CA ASP A 450 -31.22 6.15 -20.04
C ASP A 450 -30.10 5.40 -19.31
N TRP A 451 -30.29 4.12 -18.98
CA TRP A 451 -29.33 3.28 -18.25
C TRP A 451 -27.87 3.44 -18.71
N ALA A 452 -27.62 3.40 -20.02
CA ALA A 452 -26.28 3.49 -20.60
C ALA A 452 -25.65 4.89 -20.57
N GLN A 453 -26.43 5.93 -20.25
CA GLN A 453 -25.95 7.32 -20.06
C GLN A 453 -25.69 7.61 -18.57
N THR A 454 -26.59 7.13 -17.71
CA THR A 454 -26.61 7.39 -16.27
C THR A 454 -25.64 6.49 -15.51
N VAL A 455 -25.66 5.18 -15.76
CA VAL A 455 -24.84 4.20 -15.02
C VAL A 455 -23.43 4.13 -15.59
N LYS A 456 -22.44 4.34 -14.72
CA LYS A 456 -21.02 4.42 -15.09
C LYS A 456 -20.19 3.42 -14.31
N ALA A 457 -18.97 3.16 -14.79
CA ALA A 457 -18.00 2.35 -14.07
C ALA A 457 -17.76 2.91 -12.66
N ASN A 458 -17.88 2.05 -11.64
CA ASN A 458 -17.78 2.35 -10.22
C ASN A 458 -18.96 3.16 -9.62
N THR A 459 -20.10 3.26 -10.31
CA THR A 459 -21.35 3.73 -9.70
C THR A 459 -21.86 2.71 -8.66
N LEU A 460 -22.34 3.21 -7.53
CA LEU A 460 -23.11 2.46 -6.53
C LEU A 460 -24.60 2.73 -6.77
N LEU A 461 -25.40 1.67 -6.87
CA LEU A 461 -26.84 1.73 -7.05
C LEU A 461 -27.54 1.06 -5.85
N ASN A 462 -28.66 1.63 -5.40
CA ASN A 462 -29.55 1.07 -4.39
C ASN A 462 -30.83 0.59 -5.07
N MET A 463 -31.30 -0.62 -4.75
CA MET A 463 -32.54 -1.18 -5.30
C MET A 463 -33.70 -1.02 -4.34
N SER A 464 -34.85 -0.57 -4.85
CA SER A 464 -36.12 -0.50 -4.11
C SER A 464 -37.22 -1.24 -4.89
N ILE A 465 -38.09 -1.96 -4.19
CA ILE A 465 -39.26 -2.63 -4.81
C ILE A 465 -40.42 -1.63 -4.92
N ILE A 466 -41.14 -1.72 -6.04
CA ILE A 466 -42.40 -1.00 -6.29
C ILE A 466 -43.57 -1.90 -5.84
N LEU A 467 -44.37 -1.44 -4.88
CA LEU A 467 -45.65 -2.11 -4.60
C LEU A 467 -46.77 -1.54 -5.47
N ARG A 468 -47.38 -2.40 -6.30
CA ARG A 468 -48.57 -2.10 -7.12
C ARG A 468 -49.81 -2.84 -6.61
N GLU A 469 -50.31 -2.45 -5.44
CA GLU A 469 -51.57 -2.97 -4.91
C GLU A 469 -52.68 -1.91 -4.95
N PRO A 470 -53.94 -2.27 -5.25
CA PRO A 470 -55.04 -1.30 -5.34
C PRO A 470 -55.47 -0.75 -3.97
N LEU A 471 -55.03 -1.36 -2.87
CA LEU A 471 -55.24 -0.92 -1.49
C LEU A 471 -53.97 -1.17 -0.67
N LEU A 472 -52.92 -0.38 -0.94
CA LEU A 472 -51.65 -0.42 -0.22
C LEU A 472 -51.91 -0.31 1.29
N ARG A 473 -51.46 -1.31 2.05
CA ARG A 473 -51.50 -1.31 3.52
C ARG A 473 -50.09 -1.16 4.06
N CYS A 474 -49.92 -0.36 5.10
CA CYS A 474 -48.67 -0.34 5.86
C CYS A 474 -48.44 -1.76 6.44
N PRO A 475 -47.33 -2.45 6.14
CA PRO A 475 -47.12 -3.83 6.59
C PRO A 475 -47.12 -3.93 8.12
N TYR A 476 -46.57 -2.93 8.82
CA TYR A 476 -46.41 -2.89 10.27
C TYR A 476 -47.71 -2.71 11.06
N CYS A 477 -48.66 -1.89 10.58
CA CYS A 477 -49.90 -1.56 11.32
C CYS A 477 -51.19 -1.90 10.56
N GLN A 478 -51.10 -2.44 9.34
CA GLN A 478 -52.22 -2.80 8.46
C GLN A 478 -53.17 -1.64 8.09
N ALA A 479 -52.82 -0.40 8.45
CA ALA A 479 -53.55 0.80 8.03
C ALA A 479 -53.47 0.96 6.51
N VAL A 480 -54.62 1.26 5.89
CA VAL A 480 -54.72 1.52 4.45
C VAL A 480 -54.12 2.90 4.15
N SER A 481 -53.35 3.00 3.06
CA SER A 481 -52.95 4.28 2.49
C SER A 481 -54.18 5.06 2.07
N PHE A 482 -54.37 6.26 2.64
CA PHE A 482 -55.40 7.20 2.19
C PHE A 482 -54.87 8.16 1.10
N GLY A 483 -53.79 7.77 0.40
CA GLY A 483 -53.21 8.51 -0.73
C GLY A 483 -52.51 9.82 -0.36
N MET A 484 -52.49 10.17 0.93
CA MET A 484 -52.09 11.48 1.40
C MET A 484 -50.57 11.61 1.65
N GLU A 485 -49.65 10.74 1.18
CA GLU A 485 -48.22 10.50 1.60
C GLU A 485 -47.04 11.29 0.90
N GLU A 486 -45.99 11.81 1.60
CA GLU A 486 -45.12 12.96 1.21
C GLU A 486 -43.76 12.56 0.59
N PRO A 487 -43.34 13.21 -0.51
CA PRO A 487 -41.98 13.07 -1.01
C PRO A 487 -40.98 13.92 -0.21
N LEU A 488 -40.00 13.27 0.41
CA LEU A 488 -38.72 13.93 0.70
C LEU A 488 -38.04 14.31 -0.62
N GLY A 489 -37.21 15.36 -0.61
CA GLY A 489 -36.50 15.88 -1.79
C GLY A 489 -35.44 14.96 -2.40
N ASP A 490 -35.40 13.68 -1.98
CA ASP A 490 -34.53 12.60 -2.42
C ASP A 490 -35.32 11.36 -2.91
N GLY A 491 -36.62 11.51 -3.14
CA GLY A 491 -37.50 10.45 -3.66
C GLY A 491 -37.95 9.42 -2.62
N ARG A 492 -37.56 9.54 -1.35
CA ARG A 492 -38.11 8.71 -0.26
C ARG A 492 -39.49 9.22 0.15
N VAL A 493 -40.42 8.30 0.42
CA VAL A 493 -41.75 8.64 0.92
C VAL A 493 -41.81 8.43 2.44
N ILE A 494 -42.03 9.51 3.18
CA ILE A 494 -42.62 9.47 4.54
C ILE A 494 -44.07 9.92 4.37
N TRP A 495 -45.02 9.36 5.11
CA TRP A 495 -46.45 9.58 4.87
C TRP A 495 -46.92 11.04 5.23
N LEU A 496 -46.91 12.07 4.32
CA LEU A 496 -48.03 13.04 3.96
C LEU A 496 -47.83 14.19 2.79
N ALA A 497 -47.90 14.30 1.40
CA ALA A 497 -48.71 13.86 0.18
C ALA A 497 -48.17 13.95 -1.33
N GLN A 498 -48.36 12.87 -2.14
CA GLN A 498 -48.63 12.57 -3.62
C GLN A 498 -47.77 13.06 -4.85
N LEU A 499 -47.69 12.23 -5.93
CA LEU A 499 -47.25 12.61 -7.31
C LEU A 499 -47.94 11.83 -8.49
N ASN A 500 -48.09 12.47 -9.67
CA ASN A 500 -48.38 11.93 -11.03
C ASN A 500 -49.48 10.83 -11.24
N GLY A 501 -50.54 10.81 -10.43
CA GLY A 501 -51.80 10.14 -10.80
C GLY A 501 -51.77 8.60 -10.88
N SER A 502 -50.69 7.96 -10.46
CA SER A 502 -50.58 6.53 -10.23
C SER A 502 -49.77 6.31 -8.95
N SER A 503 -50.45 5.91 -7.87
CA SER A 503 -49.85 5.76 -6.56
C SER A 503 -48.96 4.51 -6.49
N PHE A 504 -47.70 4.69 -6.13
CA PHE A 504 -46.74 3.63 -5.88
C PHE A 504 -45.99 3.92 -4.58
N ILE A 505 -45.78 2.90 -3.75
CA ILE A 505 -44.87 2.99 -2.60
C ILE A 505 -43.53 2.36 -2.98
N LEU A 506 -42.46 3.14 -2.80
CA LEU A 506 -41.09 2.66 -2.78
C LEU A 506 -40.74 2.24 -1.35
N ILE A 507 -40.73 0.93 -1.06
CA ILE A 507 -40.20 0.46 0.23
C ILE A 507 -38.69 0.27 0.10
N HIS A 508 -37.96 1.29 0.56
CA HIS A 508 -36.60 1.11 1.04
C HIS A 508 -36.70 0.60 2.49
N ASP A 509 -35.98 -0.48 2.83
CA ASP A 509 -36.06 -1.21 4.11
C ASP A 509 -37.40 -1.91 4.38
N ILE A 510 -37.62 -3.03 3.68
CA ILE A 510 -38.40 -4.13 4.28
C ILE A 510 -37.51 -4.77 5.34
N MET A 511 -37.82 -4.62 6.63
CA MET A 511 -37.21 -5.48 7.65
C MET A 511 -37.52 -6.94 7.32
N ALA A 512 -36.47 -7.76 7.18
CA ALA A 512 -36.53 -9.07 6.54
C ALA A 512 -37.59 -10.04 7.12
N ASP A 513 -37.97 -9.84 8.39
CA ASP A 513 -39.06 -10.55 9.07
C ASP A 513 -40.38 -10.57 8.26
N PHE A 514 -40.67 -9.55 7.44
CA PHE A 514 -41.94 -9.48 6.68
C PHE A 514 -41.96 -10.33 5.40
N LEU A 515 -40.80 -10.80 4.92
CA LEU A 515 -40.72 -11.67 3.73
C LEU A 515 -40.55 -13.16 4.09
N VAL A 516 -40.41 -13.51 5.37
CA VAL A 516 -40.24 -14.90 5.84
C VAL A 516 -41.58 -15.58 6.18
N LEU A 517 -42.71 -14.91 5.93
CA LEU A 517 -44.09 -15.41 6.10
C LEU A 517 -44.72 -15.85 4.76
#